data_AF-A0A6C7RTC9-F1
#
_entry.id   AF-A0A6C7RTC9-F1
#
_cell.length_a   1.000
_cell.length_b   1.000
_cell.length_c   1.000
_cell.angle_alpha   90.00
_cell.angle_beta   90.00
_cell.angle_gamma   90.00
#
_symmetry.space_group_name_H-M   'P 1'
#
loop_
_entity.id
_entity.type
_entity.pdbx_description
1 polymer ?
#
loop_
_entity_poly.entity_id
_entity_poly.type
_entity_poly.pdbx_seq_one_letter_code
_entity_poly.pdbx_strand_id
1 'polypeptide(L)'
;MIVSKTYEIDSCDDVELGIKRESKLEFKLCFDDEKEIKALVFIIPGLGGDADENYREHLAEFVAGEYNAAVASVNYHCIGNRPQTGSSFFMDDIDKLILKTSCEALNIQVNLDKLNSLEELSSILKEVDHILEEQKNQKLINPNFKLSIHLSLQPTKNEYQNFGIMQAQDLLNVALYLKKHAPFDTMGGG
;
A
#
# COMPACT_ATOMS: atom_id res chain seq x y z
N MET A 1 -10.53 30.47 8.12
CA MET A 1 -11.22 29.52 7.22
C MET A 1 -10.40 28.25 7.11
N ILE A 2 -11.06 27.09 7.03
CA ILE A 2 -10.35 25.82 6.81
C ILE A 2 -9.74 25.79 5.40
N VAL A 3 -8.43 25.57 5.35
CA VAL A 3 -7.62 25.44 4.14
C VAL A 3 -7.02 24.04 4.13
N SER A 4 -7.25 23.31 3.03
CA SER A 4 -6.64 22.01 2.77
C SER A 4 -5.87 22.04 1.46
N LYS A 5 -4.59 21.66 1.47
CA LYS A 5 -3.70 21.68 0.30
C LYS A 5 -2.92 20.37 0.19
N THR A 6 -2.79 19.86 -1.04
CA THR A 6 -1.94 18.72 -1.38
C THR A 6 -0.53 19.19 -1.74
N TYR A 7 0.47 18.47 -1.27
CA TYR A 7 1.89 18.69 -1.52
C TYR A 7 2.53 17.42 -2.07
N GLU A 8 3.48 17.59 -2.98
CA GLU A 8 4.35 16.53 -3.48
C GLU A 8 5.81 16.95 -3.30
N ILE A 9 6.58 16.13 -2.59
CA ILE A 9 7.98 16.41 -2.27
C ILE A 9 8.88 15.21 -2.58
N ASP A 10 10.17 15.47 -2.72
CA ASP A 10 11.16 14.41 -2.65
C ASP A 10 11.32 13.94 -1.20
N SER A 11 11.39 12.63 -1.01
CA SER A 11 11.74 12.01 0.28
C SER A 11 13.18 11.47 0.21
N CYS A 12 13.46 10.37 0.91
CA CYS A 12 14.74 9.70 0.92
C CYS A 12 14.76 8.43 0.07
N ASP A 13 15.96 8.00 -0.26
CA ASP A 13 16.24 6.66 -0.78
C ASP A 13 16.22 5.64 0.36
N ASP A 14 15.95 4.37 0.04
CA ASP A 14 16.07 3.28 1.01
C ASP A 14 17.55 2.93 1.17
N VAL A 15 18.12 3.41 2.27
CA VAL A 15 19.53 3.19 2.62
C VAL A 15 19.80 1.74 3.05
N GLU A 16 18.79 1.04 3.61
CA GLU A 16 18.95 -0.34 4.06
C GLU A 16 19.15 -1.28 2.87
N LEU A 17 18.35 -1.09 1.83
CA LEU A 17 18.39 -1.93 0.63
C LEU A 17 19.22 -1.32 -0.51
N GLY A 18 19.68 -0.08 -0.36
CA GLY A 18 20.42 0.65 -1.40
C GLY A 18 19.55 0.94 -2.64
N ILE A 19 18.24 1.09 -2.44
CA ILE A 19 17.27 1.29 -3.52
C ILE A 19 16.90 2.77 -3.61
N LYS A 20 17.05 3.32 -4.82
CA LYS A 20 16.63 4.69 -5.10
C LYS A 20 15.12 4.80 -5.15
N ARG A 21 14.55 5.82 -4.50
CA ARG A 21 13.11 6.08 -4.58
C ARG A 21 12.76 6.73 -5.91
N GLU A 22 11.70 6.23 -6.55
CA GLU A 22 11.18 6.78 -7.82
C GLU A 22 9.94 7.66 -7.62
N SER A 23 9.13 7.36 -6.60
CA SER A 23 7.87 8.06 -6.32
C SER A 23 8.09 9.34 -5.51
N LYS A 24 7.24 10.36 -5.75
CA LYS A 24 7.13 11.51 -4.84
C LYS A 24 6.38 11.11 -3.57
N LEU A 25 6.77 11.73 -2.45
CA LEU A 25 6.00 11.68 -1.22
C LEU A 25 4.89 12.72 -1.28
N GLU A 26 3.66 12.24 -1.11
CA GLU A 26 2.45 13.04 -1.18
C GLU A 26 1.83 13.19 0.21
N PHE A 27 1.41 14.39 0.57
CA PHE A 27 0.67 14.63 1.80
C PHE A 27 -0.31 15.80 1.67
N LYS A 28 -1.35 15.78 2.49
CA LYS A 28 -2.30 16.89 2.63
C LYS A 28 -2.03 17.64 3.92
N LEU A 29 -1.99 18.97 3.85
CA LEU A 29 -1.92 19.87 5.00
C LEU A 29 -3.26 20.59 5.15
N CYS A 30 -3.93 20.36 6.26
CA CYS A 30 -5.18 21.02 6.64
C CYS A 30 -4.96 21.93 7.84
N PHE A 31 -5.39 23.18 7.79
CA PHE A 31 -5.27 24.15 8.87
C PHE A 31 -6.34 25.24 8.75
N ASP A 32 -6.59 25.97 9.84
CA ASP A 32 -7.45 27.15 9.82
C ASP A 32 -6.60 28.42 9.69
N ASP A 33 -6.72 29.15 8.57
CA ASP A 33 -5.94 30.36 8.31
C ASP A 33 -6.37 31.60 9.13
N GLU A 34 -7.44 31.49 9.91
CA GLU A 34 -7.87 32.51 10.87
C GLU A 34 -7.28 32.28 12.27
N LYS A 35 -6.62 31.14 12.51
CA LYS A 35 -6.04 30.78 13.80
C LYS A 35 -4.52 30.84 13.79
N GLU A 36 -3.96 31.26 14.92
CA GLU A 36 -2.53 31.03 15.21
C GLU A 36 -2.31 29.53 15.45
N ILE A 37 -1.53 28.89 14.58
CA ILE A 37 -1.20 27.46 14.69
C ILE A 37 -0.18 27.24 15.82
N LYS A 38 -0.51 26.35 16.76
CA LYS A 38 0.29 26.04 17.96
C LYS A 38 0.79 24.59 18.00
N ALA A 39 0.23 23.72 17.16
CA ALA A 39 0.60 22.33 17.08
C ALA A 39 0.58 21.83 15.64
N LEU A 40 1.47 20.89 15.33
CA LEU A 40 1.41 20.07 14.12
C LEU A 40 0.99 18.65 14.52
N VAL A 41 -0.12 18.18 13.95
CA VAL A 41 -0.69 16.85 14.20
C VAL A 41 -0.49 16.01 12.94
N PHE A 42 -0.04 14.77 13.10
CA PHE A 42 0.05 13.82 12.00
C PHE A 42 -1.08 12.81 12.06
N ILE A 43 -1.78 12.62 10.94
CA ILE A 43 -2.64 11.46 10.74
C ILE A 43 -1.80 10.41 10.02
N ILE A 44 -1.52 9.32 10.74
CA ILE A 44 -0.76 8.17 10.24
C ILE A 44 -1.73 7.01 10.07
N PRO A 45 -2.20 6.72 8.84
CA PRO A 45 -3.12 5.62 8.62
C PRO A 45 -2.44 4.26 8.88
N GLY A 46 -3.19 3.33 9.45
CA GLY A 46 -2.89 1.91 9.43
C GLY A 46 -3.28 1.25 8.11
N LEU A 47 -3.69 -0.01 8.19
CA LEU A 47 -4.00 -0.87 7.03
C LEU A 47 -5.51 -1.09 6.84
N GLY A 48 -6.35 -0.42 7.62
CA GLY A 48 -7.80 -0.63 7.69
C GLY A 48 -8.59 0.54 7.14
N GLY A 49 -9.81 0.73 7.67
CA GLY A 49 -10.68 1.85 7.26
C GLY A 49 -10.10 3.24 7.57
N ASP A 50 -9.05 3.32 8.39
CA ASP A 50 -8.31 4.54 8.68
C ASP A 50 -7.41 5.01 7.53
N ALA A 51 -7.13 4.16 6.54
CA ALA A 51 -6.48 4.54 5.29
C ALA A 51 -7.42 5.27 4.32
N ASP A 52 -8.74 5.19 4.53
CA ASP A 52 -9.74 5.86 3.72
C ASP A 52 -9.47 7.37 3.67
N GLU A 53 -9.42 7.92 2.46
CA GLU A 53 -9.04 9.31 2.25
C GLU A 53 -10.11 10.27 2.78
N ASN A 54 -11.39 9.98 2.52
CA ASN A 54 -12.48 10.82 3.00
C ASN A 54 -12.50 10.86 4.53
N TYR A 55 -12.33 9.71 5.20
CA TYR A 55 -12.25 9.65 6.66
C TYR A 55 -11.14 10.54 7.21
N ARG A 56 -9.93 10.45 6.63
CA ARG A 56 -8.78 11.26 7.06
C ARG A 56 -8.98 12.74 6.80
N GLU A 57 -9.61 13.11 5.69
CA GLU A 57 -9.93 14.50 5.38
C GLU A 57 -10.89 15.10 6.40
N HIS A 58 -12.01 14.44 6.67
CA HIS A 58 -12.99 14.93 7.65
C HIS A 58 -12.38 15.00 9.06
N LEU A 59 -11.53 14.03 9.43
CA LEU A 59 -10.80 14.07 10.69
C LEU A 59 -9.84 15.25 10.75
N ALA A 60 -9.11 15.53 9.66
CA ALA A 60 -8.18 16.66 9.58
C ALA A 60 -8.90 18.01 9.67
N GLU A 61 -10.01 18.16 8.94
CA GLU A 61 -10.85 19.36 8.98
C GLU A 61 -11.43 19.60 10.37
N PHE A 62 -11.95 18.54 11.03
CA PHE A 62 -12.43 18.64 12.40
C PHE A 62 -11.33 19.09 13.36
N VAL A 63 -10.15 18.47 13.30
CA VAL A 63 -9.04 18.82 14.22
C VAL A 63 -8.56 20.26 13.98
N ALA A 64 -8.41 20.69 12.73
CA ALA A 64 -8.06 22.07 12.41
C ALA A 64 -9.16 23.09 12.80
N GLY A 65 -10.43 22.69 12.68
CA GLY A 65 -11.60 23.50 13.02
C GLY A 65 -11.85 23.65 14.51
N GLU A 66 -11.50 22.65 15.32
CA GLU A 66 -11.70 22.71 16.77
C GLU A 66 -10.46 23.24 17.51
N TYR A 67 -9.25 22.95 17.03
CA TYR A 67 -8.01 23.24 17.73
C TYR A 67 -7.12 24.22 16.95
N ASN A 68 -6.17 24.86 17.66
CA ASN A 68 -5.12 25.67 17.05
C ASN A 68 -4.02 24.76 16.46
N ALA A 69 -4.39 23.87 15.55
CA ALA A 69 -3.52 22.85 15.00
C ALA A 69 -3.54 22.83 13.48
N ALA A 70 -2.38 22.59 12.88
CA ALA A 70 -2.28 22.14 11.51
C ALA A 70 -2.18 20.62 11.49
N VAL A 71 -2.80 19.98 10.51
CA VAL A 71 -2.89 18.53 10.38
C VAL A 71 -2.23 18.09 9.09
N ALA A 72 -1.19 17.27 9.19
CA ALA A 72 -0.54 16.61 8.06
C ALA A 72 -1.06 15.18 7.92
N SER A 73 -1.75 14.89 6.82
CA SER A 73 -2.20 13.55 6.43
C SER A 73 -1.26 13.02 5.34
N VAL A 74 -0.41 12.06 5.70
CA VAL A 74 0.72 11.64 4.86
C VAL A 74 0.41 10.32 4.16
N ASN A 75 0.50 10.31 2.83
CA ASN A 75 0.46 9.10 2.02
C ASN A 75 1.87 8.51 1.95
N TYR A 76 2.32 7.93 3.07
CA TYR A 76 3.66 7.40 3.27
C TYR A 76 3.99 6.23 2.31
N HIS A 77 5.27 5.86 2.25
CA HIS A 77 5.79 4.79 1.42
C HIS A 77 5.02 3.47 1.58
N CYS A 78 4.55 2.91 0.46
CA CYS A 78 3.82 1.66 0.42
C CYS A 78 2.48 1.70 1.17
N ILE A 79 1.82 2.88 1.25
CA ILE A 79 0.43 2.99 1.76
C ILE A 79 -0.58 2.24 0.86
N GLY A 80 -0.29 2.16 -0.44
CA GLY A 80 -1.08 1.42 -1.43
C GLY A 80 -0.80 -0.08 -1.44
N ASN A 81 -0.63 -0.71 -0.28
CA ASN A 81 -0.24 -2.11 -0.12
C ASN A 81 -1.42 -3.07 0.13
N ARG A 82 -2.65 -2.60 -0.01
CA ARG A 82 -3.88 -3.40 0.08
C ARG A 82 -4.76 -3.16 -1.14
N PRO A 83 -5.61 -4.12 -1.54
CA PRO A 83 -6.50 -3.93 -2.69
C PRO A 83 -7.40 -2.69 -2.53
N GLN A 84 -7.88 -2.47 -1.31
CA GLN A 84 -8.67 -1.29 -0.93
C GLN A 84 -7.88 0.03 -0.95
N THR A 85 -6.55 -0.02 -0.99
CA THR A 85 -5.67 1.16 -1.17
C THR A 85 -4.93 1.14 -2.53
N GLY A 86 -5.33 0.24 -3.44
CA GLY A 86 -4.89 0.22 -4.84
C GLY A 86 -3.88 -0.87 -5.23
N SER A 87 -3.42 -1.73 -4.32
CA SER A 87 -2.50 -2.81 -4.70
C SER A 87 -3.19 -3.81 -5.65
N SER A 88 -2.45 -4.35 -6.62
CA SER A 88 -2.93 -5.46 -7.44
C SER A 88 -2.38 -6.80 -6.94
N PHE A 89 -3.02 -7.90 -7.31
CA PHE A 89 -2.48 -9.24 -7.09
C PHE A 89 -1.59 -9.64 -8.27
N PHE A 90 -0.50 -10.33 -7.98
CA PHE A 90 0.37 -10.94 -8.99
C PHE A 90 0.98 -12.25 -8.46
N MET A 91 1.61 -13.03 -9.34
CA MET A 91 2.45 -14.15 -8.93
C MET A 91 3.90 -13.77 -9.14
N ASP A 92 4.66 -13.71 -8.05
CA ASP A 92 6.11 -13.62 -8.15
C ASP A 92 6.72 -14.96 -8.60
N ASP A 93 8.04 -15.01 -8.75
CA ASP A 93 8.73 -16.22 -9.20
C ASP A 93 8.59 -17.39 -8.20
N ILE A 94 8.43 -17.09 -6.90
CA ILE A 94 8.23 -18.10 -5.85
C ILE A 94 6.81 -18.64 -5.92
N ASP A 95 5.80 -17.77 -6.07
CA ASP A 95 4.40 -18.13 -6.26
C ASP A 95 4.26 -19.05 -7.49
N LYS A 96 4.88 -18.66 -8.61
CA LYS A 96 4.90 -19.45 -9.85
C LYS A 96 5.53 -20.82 -9.62
N LEU A 97 6.67 -20.88 -8.92
CA LEU A 97 7.35 -22.14 -8.60
C LEU A 97 6.47 -23.04 -7.73
N ILE A 98 5.83 -22.50 -6.69
CA ILE A 98 4.96 -23.27 -5.79
C ILE A 98 3.77 -23.86 -6.58
N LEU A 99 3.11 -23.06 -7.43
CA LEU A 99 2.02 -23.53 -8.26
C LEU A 99 2.49 -24.64 -9.20
N LYS A 100 3.63 -24.44 -9.89
CA LYS A 100 4.20 -25.45 -10.79
C LYS A 100 4.42 -26.77 -10.09
N THR A 101 5.17 -26.76 -8.98
CA THR A 101 5.54 -27.97 -8.24
C THR A 101 4.31 -28.67 -7.67
N SER A 102 3.32 -27.91 -7.19
CA SER A 102 2.08 -28.48 -6.65
C SER A 102 1.23 -29.14 -7.74
N CYS A 103 1.13 -28.53 -8.92
CA CYS A 103 0.45 -29.11 -10.08
C CYS A 103 1.18 -30.36 -10.61
N GLU A 104 2.51 -30.32 -10.73
CA GLU A 104 3.32 -31.45 -11.19
C GLU A 104 3.19 -32.67 -10.26
N ALA A 105 3.13 -32.46 -8.93
CA ALA A 105 2.89 -33.53 -7.96
C ALA A 105 1.53 -34.23 -8.15
N LEU A 106 0.58 -33.58 -8.81
CA LEU A 106 -0.75 -34.08 -9.14
C LEU A 106 -0.87 -34.54 -10.60
N ASN A 107 0.27 -34.61 -11.32
CA ASN A 107 0.34 -34.89 -12.75
C ASN A 107 -0.46 -33.89 -13.61
N ILE A 108 -0.54 -32.63 -13.18
CA ILE A 108 -1.20 -31.54 -13.91
C ILE A 108 -0.10 -30.67 -14.53
N GLN A 109 -0.13 -30.52 -15.86
CA GLN A 109 0.78 -29.61 -16.56
C GLN A 109 0.16 -28.23 -16.67
N VAL A 110 0.87 -27.22 -16.16
CA VAL A 110 0.46 -25.81 -16.24
C VAL A 110 1.52 -25.02 -17.01
N ASN A 111 1.07 -24.20 -17.97
CA ASN A 111 1.96 -23.29 -18.69
C ASN A 111 1.98 -21.93 -17.98
N LEU A 112 3.08 -21.64 -17.29
CA LEU A 112 3.24 -20.41 -16.51
C LEU A 112 3.80 -19.24 -17.32
N ASP A 113 4.25 -19.46 -18.56
CA ASP A 113 4.85 -18.43 -19.42
C ASP A 113 3.82 -17.36 -19.85
N LYS A 114 2.52 -17.64 -19.62
CA LYS A 114 1.38 -16.77 -19.93
C LYS A 114 0.75 -16.11 -18.71
N LEU A 115 1.39 -16.13 -17.54
CA LEU A 115 0.85 -15.50 -16.33
C LEU A 115 1.31 -14.04 -16.23
N ASN A 116 0.71 -13.16 -17.05
CA ASN A 116 0.99 -11.73 -17.04
C ASN A 116 -0.17 -10.90 -16.45
N SER A 117 -1.32 -11.53 -16.21
CA SER A 117 -2.53 -10.88 -15.71
C SER A 117 -3.35 -11.78 -14.79
N LEU A 118 -4.23 -11.15 -14.00
CA LEU A 118 -5.20 -11.86 -13.16
C LEU A 118 -6.22 -12.68 -13.97
N GLU A 119 -6.53 -12.25 -15.19
CA GLU A 119 -7.46 -12.96 -16.06
C GLU A 119 -6.85 -14.27 -16.58
N GLU A 120 -5.58 -14.23 -17.00
CA GLU A 120 -4.83 -15.42 -17.40
C GLU A 120 -4.66 -16.38 -16.21
N LEU A 121 -4.36 -15.86 -15.02
CA LEU A 121 -4.31 -16.66 -13.80
C LEU A 121 -5.66 -17.32 -13.51
N SER A 122 -6.75 -16.56 -13.54
CA SER A 122 -8.10 -17.09 -13.32
C SER A 122 -8.44 -18.22 -14.30
N SER A 123 -8.02 -18.09 -15.56
CA SER A 123 -8.25 -19.10 -16.60
C SER A 123 -7.47 -20.38 -16.31
N ILE A 124 -6.18 -20.28 -16.00
CA ILE A 124 -5.34 -21.44 -15.63
C ILE A 124 -5.89 -22.13 -14.38
N LEU A 125 -6.29 -21.37 -13.35
CA LEU A 125 -6.83 -21.94 -12.13
C LEU A 125 -8.15 -22.68 -12.35
N LYS A 126 -9.00 -22.24 -13.29
CA LYS A 126 -10.22 -22.97 -13.69
C LYS A 126 -9.90 -24.29 -14.38
N GLU A 127 -8.88 -24.32 -15.24
CA GLU A 127 -8.43 -25.56 -15.88
C GLU A 127 -7.90 -26.55 -14.85
N VAL A 128 -7.08 -26.08 -13.91
CA VAL A 128 -6.58 -26.90 -12.79
C VAL A 128 -7.74 -27.42 -11.95
N ASP A 129 -8.70 -26.57 -11.59
CA ASP A 129 -9.87 -26.97 -10.78
C ASP A 129 -10.71 -28.05 -11.48
N HIS A 130 -10.93 -27.93 -12.79
CA HIS A 130 -11.62 -28.95 -13.59
C HIS A 130 -10.89 -30.30 -13.54
N ILE A 131 -9.57 -30.31 -13.74
CA ILE A 131 -8.77 -31.55 -13.69
C ILE A 131 -8.82 -32.15 -12.28
N LEU A 132 -8.76 -31.34 -11.23
CA LEU A 132 -8.89 -31.82 -9.85
C LEU A 132 -10.25 -32.47 -9.61
N GLU A 133 -11.34 -31.88 -10.10
CA GLU A 133 -12.67 -32.48 -10.00
C GLU A 133 -12.77 -33.83 -10.73
N GLU A 134 -12.18 -33.96 -11.93
CA GLU A 134 -12.09 -35.24 -12.63
C GLU A 134 -11.30 -36.28 -11.80
N GLN A 135 -10.15 -35.91 -11.25
CA GLN A 135 -9.34 -36.80 -10.41
C GLN A 135 -10.07 -37.22 -9.13
N LYS A 136 -10.86 -36.32 -8.51
CA LYS A 136 -11.71 -36.65 -7.34
C LYS A 136 -12.80 -37.65 -7.73
N ASN A 137 -13.48 -37.43 -8.85
CA ASN A 137 -14.52 -38.33 -9.36
C ASN A 137 -13.98 -39.73 -9.69
N GLN A 138 -12.75 -39.80 -10.20
CA GLN A 138 -12.02 -41.04 -10.43
C GLN A 138 -11.43 -41.67 -9.16
N LYS A 139 -11.58 -41.01 -7.99
CA LYS A 139 -11.01 -41.42 -6.70
C LYS A 139 -9.47 -41.53 -6.70
N LEU A 140 -8.80 -40.81 -7.61
CA LEU A 140 -7.33 -40.72 -7.65
C LEU A 140 -6.79 -39.85 -6.52
N ILE A 141 -7.57 -38.86 -6.10
CA ILE A 141 -7.27 -37.98 -4.97
C ILE A 141 -8.43 -37.93 -3.98
N ASN A 142 -8.16 -37.39 -2.79
CA ASN A 142 -9.18 -37.22 -1.76
C ASN A 142 -10.30 -36.29 -2.26
N PRO A 143 -11.59 -36.63 -2.12
CA PRO A 143 -12.71 -35.76 -2.52
C PRO A 143 -12.70 -34.37 -1.87
N ASN A 144 -12.10 -34.26 -0.67
CA ASN A 144 -11.97 -33.00 0.07
C ASN A 144 -10.63 -32.29 -0.20
N PHE A 145 -9.81 -32.79 -1.12
CA PHE A 145 -8.55 -32.15 -1.48
C PHE A 145 -8.79 -30.74 -2.03
N LYS A 146 -7.96 -29.80 -1.59
CA LYS A 146 -7.92 -28.42 -2.07
C LYS A 146 -6.47 -28.07 -2.37
N LEU A 147 -6.23 -27.54 -3.55
CA LEU A 147 -4.93 -26.98 -3.91
C LEU A 147 -4.80 -25.59 -3.27
N SER A 148 -3.74 -25.39 -2.48
CA SER A 148 -3.39 -24.07 -1.95
C SER A 148 -2.61 -23.28 -2.99
N ILE A 149 -2.96 -22.00 -3.12
CA ILE A 149 -2.34 -21.07 -4.06
C ILE A 149 -1.75 -19.91 -3.28
N HIS A 150 -0.60 -19.43 -3.71
CA HIS A 150 0.09 -18.28 -3.15
C HIS A 150 0.02 -17.13 -4.17
N LEU A 151 -0.24 -15.93 -3.67
CA LEU A 151 -0.31 -14.71 -4.45
C LEU A 151 0.33 -13.58 -3.66
N SER A 152 1.09 -12.78 -4.39
CA SER A 152 1.72 -11.58 -3.89
C SER A 152 0.85 -10.35 -4.17
N LEU A 153 0.96 -9.35 -3.29
CA LEU A 153 0.36 -8.03 -3.49
C LEU A 153 1.43 -7.09 -4.04
N GLN A 154 1.18 -6.53 -5.23
CA GLN A 154 2.01 -5.50 -5.83
C GLN A 154 1.51 -4.15 -5.31
N PRO A 155 2.29 -3.42 -4.50
CA PRO A 155 1.90 -2.09 -4.05
C PRO A 155 1.81 -1.11 -5.22
N THR A 156 1.08 -0.01 -5.00
CA THR A 156 1.06 1.10 -5.97
C THR A 156 2.40 1.83 -6.02
N LYS A 157 2.57 2.73 -6.99
CA LYS A 157 3.71 3.64 -7.12
C LYS A 157 5.09 2.96 -7.25
N ASN A 158 5.13 1.67 -7.64
CA ASN A 158 6.36 0.87 -7.70
C ASN A 158 7.10 0.82 -6.35
N GLU A 159 6.35 0.80 -5.25
CA GLU A 159 6.87 0.75 -3.89
C GLU A 159 6.85 -0.68 -3.34
N TYR A 160 7.47 -0.88 -2.18
CA TYR A 160 7.61 -2.18 -1.53
C TYR A 160 7.53 -2.05 -0.02
N GLN A 161 7.34 -3.16 0.68
CA GLN A 161 7.31 -3.15 2.14
C GLN A 161 8.74 -3.22 2.69
N ASN A 162 9.11 -2.26 3.54
CA ASN A 162 10.41 -2.23 4.22
C ASN A 162 10.28 -2.15 5.76
N PHE A 163 9.20 -2.72 6.30
CA PHE A 163 8.94 -2.88 7.73
C PHE A 163 8.90 -1.56 8.55
N GLY A 164 8.51 -0.45 7.92
CA GLY A 164 8.22 0.80 8.63
C GLY A 164 9.32 1.86 8.54
N ILE A 165 10.49 1.53 8.02
CA ILE A 165 11.64 2.45 7.99
C ILE A 165 11.35 3.63 7.04
N MET A 166 10.97 3.33 5.79
CA MET A 166 10.69 4.39 4.81
C MET A 166 9.42 5.16 5.19
N GLN A 167 8.43 4.50 5.80
CA GLN A 167 7.23 5.16 6.29
C GLN A 167 7.55 6.17 7.40
N ALA A 168 8.38 5.80 8.37
CA ALA A 168 8.81 6.71 9.43
C ALA A 168 9.62 7.88 8.87
N GLN A 169 10.52 7.61 7.92
CA GLN A 169 11.30 8.65 7.25
C GLN A 169 10.43 9.62 6.46
N ASP A 170 9.38 9.14 5.79
CA ASP A 170 8.43 10.01 5.09
C ASP A 170 7.75 10.99 6.04
N LEU A 171 7.31 10.53 7.22
CA LEU A 171 6.72 11.41 8.23
C LEU A 171 7.71 12.48 8.71
N LEU A 172 8.97 12.11 8.94
CA LEU A 172 10.03 13.04 9.31
C LEU A 172 10.34 14.04 8.20
N ASN A 173 10.39 13.60 6.94
CA ASN A 173 10.63 14.47 5.80
C ASN A 173 9.50 15.47 5.59
N VAL A 174 8.24 15.08 5.82
CA VAL A 174 7.11 16.02 5.84
C VAL A 174 7.27 17.05 6.97
N ALA A 175 7.64 16.62 8.17
CA ALA A 175 7.88 17.55 9.29
C ALA A 175 9.01 18.55 8.96
N LEU A 176 10.12 18.08 8.40
CA LEU A 176 11.26 18.90 7.99
C LEU A 176 10.91 19.87 6.84
N TYR A 177 10.10 19.42 5.89
CA TYR A 177 9.59 20.26 4.82
C TYR A 177 8.71 21.38 5.38
N LEU A 178 7.74 21.03 6.23
CA LEU A 178 6.83 21.99 6.84
C LEU A 178 7.57 22.97 7.76
N LYS A 179 8.62 22.57 8.47
CA LYS A 179 9.47 23.50 9.25
C LYS A 179 9.97 24.67 8.39
N LYS A 180 10.26 24.44 7.11
CA LYS A 180 10.83 25.43 6.19
C LYS A 180 9.80 26.12 5.30
N HIS A 181 8.69 25.44 4.99
CA HIS A 181 7.77 25.84 3.92
C HIS A 181 6.31 25.96 4.37
N ALA A 182 6.00 25.77 5.65
CA ALA A 182 4.63 25.93 6.14
C ALA A 182 4.10 27.35 5.84
N PRO A 183 2.81 27.47 5.51
CA PRO A 183 2.16 28.76 5.25
C PRO A 183 1.81 29.54 6.54
N PHE A 184 2.31 29.09 7.68
CA PHE A 184 2.10 29.66 9.01
C PHE A 184 3.42 29.69 9.77
N ASP A 185 3.49 30.51 10.82
CA ASP A 185 4.69 30.60 11.66
C ASP A 185 4.98 29.25 12.34
N THR A 186 6.17 28.72 12.12
CA THR A 186 6.67 27.48 12.75
C THR A 186 7.42 27.77 14.05
N MET A 187 7.32 29.02 14.55
CA MET A 187 7.87 29.53 15.81
C MET A 187 9.39 29.36 15.93
N GLY A 188 10.10 29.27 14.80
CA GLY A 188 11.57 29.27 14.76
C GLY A 188 12.22 28.16 15.60
N GLY A 189 11.55 27.01 15.79
CA GLY A 189 12.03 25.94 16.65
C GLY A 189 13.36 25.34 16.18
N GLY A 190 14.47 25.89 16.69
CA GLY A 190 15.86 25.45 16.50
C GLY A 190 16.55 26.06 15.28
#